data_AF-A0A431MDN7-F1
#
_entry.id   AF-A0A431MDN7-F1
#
_cell.length_a   1.000
_cell.length_b   1.000
_cell.length_c   1.000
_cell.angle_alpha   90.00
_cell.angle_beta   90.00
_cell.angle_gamma   90.00
#
_symmetry.space_group_name_H-M   'P 1'
#
loop_
_entity.id
_entity.type
_entity.pdbx_description
1 polymer ?
#
loop_
_entity_poly.entity_id
_entity_poly.type
_entity_poly.pdbx_seq_one_letter_code
_entity_poly.pdbx_strand_id
1 'polypeptide(L)'
;MTRQSPPPRIEIVPETAPFTSEQRDWLNGFFAGLVALDNPVTPLTAEQGAAVMQGVGDGDDGEAPWHDQTMPMADRMKLAEGRPLRRRMMAAMAQQDCGQCGYNCSDYSDAIASRSEARLNLCVPGGKETARMLKTLYEELDKTPAPAAAPSAGAAVDTAPAKPAGEPGRSRDNPVEAVFLSRQLLNKQASEKETWHIEFDLSGPGLDYVVGDSFGIFARNDLGLVDQIIAMLGVSHTTDINGKPLRDVLLEDVSLSPAPDKLFELMSFVTGGALREKATALARGEDPDGDAANLDVMATLQKFASVRPHPEAFIEALEPLQPRLYSISSSHNATPGRLSLTVDTVRYVIGKRKRLGVASTFLAERIKPGDRLKVYVQKAHGFGLPADPAVPIIMIGPGTGIAPFRAFLHDRQATEAPGRNWLFFGHQRSDCDFFYADELNAMKSSGLLTRLSLAWSRDTGEKFYVQDRMRQVGREVWSWLAEGAHVYVCGDAKRMAKDVERALVDITSEFGVRSPDEAVAFVADLKKKGRYQQDVY
;
A
#
# COMPACT_ATOMS: atom_id res chain seq x y z
N MET A 1 -37.79 -19.76 48.69
CA MET A 1 -37.43 -18.36 48.40
C MET A 1 -36.11 -18.06 49.08
N THR A 2 -35.01 -18.15 48.33
CA THR A 2 -33.67 -17.81 48.81
C THR A 2 -33.19 -16.67 47.92
N ARG A 3 -33.32 -15.42 48.40
CA ARG A 3 -32.77 -14.25 47.72
C ARG A 3 -31.25 -14.31 47.85
N GLN A 4 -30.55 -14.62 46.76
CA GLN A 4 -29.12 -14.35 46.67
C GLN A 4 -28.96 -12.83 46.63
N SER A 5 -28.40 -12.25 47.69
CA SER A 5 -27.92 -10.87 47.63
C SER A 5 -26.68 -10.84 46.73
N PRO A 6 -26.53 -9.84 45.83
CA PRO A 6 -25.33 -9.71 45.04
C PRO A 6 -24.12 -9.49 45.99
N PRO A 7 -22.95 -10.03 45.66
CA PRO A 7 -21.76 -9.85 46.48
C PRO A 7 -21.42 -8.35 46.59
N PRO A 8 -20.84 -7.91 47.72
CA PRO A 8 -20.48 -6.51 47.91
C PRO A 8 -19.48 -6.08 46.82
N ARG A 9 -19.79 -4.98 46.11
CA ARG A 9 -18.86 -4.34 45.19
C ARG A 9 -17.74 -3.70 46.01
N ILE A 10 -16.50 -4.07 45.73
CA ILE A 10 -15.32 -3.44 46.33
C ILE A 10 -15.03 -2.18 45.51
N GLU A 11 -15.33 -1.01 46.07
CA GLU A 11 -15.08 0.28 45.43
C GLU A 11 -13.69 0.80 45.84
N ILE A 12 -12.69 0.53 45.00
CA ILE A 12 -11.29 0.90 45.21
C ILE A 12 -10.98 2.26 44.55
N VAL A 13 -11.60 2.52 43.40
CA VAL A 13 -11.46 3.75 42.62
C VAL A 13 -12.53 4.75 43.05
N PRO A 14 -12.17 5.93 43.59
CA PRO A 14 -13.13 6.93 44.06
C PRO A 14 -14.03 7.48 42.94
N GLU A 15 -15.23 7.92 43.28
CA GLU A 15 -16.15 8.58 42.34
C GLU A 15 -15.59 9.90 41.77
N THR A 16 -14.68 10.55 42.50
CA THR A 16 -14.02 11.78 42.05
C THR A 16 -12.93 11.56 41.01
N ALA A 17 -12.58 10.30 40.71
CA ALA A 17 -11.62 9.98 39.66
C ALA A 17 -12.24 10.22 38.27
N PRO A 18 -11.47 10.73 37.28
CA PRO A 18 -11.96 11.16 35.97
C PRO A 18 -12.24 9.98 35.02
N PHE A 19 -13.00 8.99 35.49
CA PHE A 19 -13.41 7.80 34.76
C PHE A 19 -14.93 7.74 34.63
N THR A 20 -15.40 7.18 33.52
CA THR A 20 -16.83 6.86 33.38
C THR A 20 -17.22 5.75 34.35
N SER A 21 -18.51 5.56 34.60
CA SER A 21 -19.02 4.50 35.48
C SER A 21 -18.60 3.11 35.03
N GLU A 22 -18.60 2.82 33.72
CA GLU A 22 -18.16 1.54 33.16
C GLU A 22 -16.66 1.31 33.31
N GLN A 23 -15.85 2.35 33.08
CA GLN A 23 -14.40 2.29 33.29
C GLN A 23 -14.06 2.08 34.77
N ARG A 24 -14.80 2.74 35.67
CA ARG A 24 -14.64 2.60 37.12
C ARG A 24 -15.01 1.19 37.58
N ASP A 25 -16.10 0.62 37.07
CA ASP A 25 -16.52 -0.76 37.37
C ASP A 25 -15.47 -1.79 36.89
N TRP A 26 -14.90 -1.59 35.71
CA TRP A 26 -13.81 -2.44 35.20
C TRP A 26 -12.53 -2.31 36.05
N LEU A 27 -12.11 -1.08 36.38
CA LEU A 27 -10.92 -0.82 37.20
C LEU A 27 -11.08 -1.36 38.62
N ASN A 28 -12.26 -1.23 39.22
CA ASN A 28 -12.56 -1.82 40.52
C ASN A 28 -12.45 -3.35 40.48
N GLY A 29 -12.94 -3.99 39.42
CA GLY A 29 -12.77 -5.44 39.22
C GLY A 29 -11.30 -5.85 39.05
N PHE A 30 -10.53 -5.09 38.27
CA PHE A 30 -9.11 -5.33 38.06
C PHE A 30 -8.30 -5.19 39.37
N PHE A 31 -8.48 -4.09 40.11
CA PHE A 31 -7.78 -3.88 41.37
C PHE A 31 -8.24 -4.84 42.47
N ALA A 32 -9.52 -5.23 42.50
CA ALA A 32 -10.01 -6.25 43.41
C ALA A 32 -9.32 -7.60 43.14
N GLY A 33 -9.11 -7.96 41.88
CA GLY A 33 -8.34 -9.15 41.49
C GLY A 33 -6.85 -9.06 41.88
N LEU A 34 -6.26 -7.87 41.82
CA LEU A 34 -4.87 -7.63 42.20
C LEU A 34 -4.65 -7.65 43.72
N VAL A 35 -5.61 -7.14 44.48
CA VAL A 35 -5.55 -7.06 45.96
C VAL A 35 -5.90 -8.40 46.62
N ALA A 36 -6.62 -9.29 45.93
CA ALA A 36 -7.00 -10.61 46.44
C ALA A 36 -5.88 -11.67 46.41
N LEU A 37 -4.61 -11.28 46.22
CA LEU A 37 -3.45 -12.18 46.05
C LEU A 37 -2.95 -12.90 47.33
N ASP A 38 -3.74 -12.96 48.41
CA ASP A 38 -3.39 -13.66 49.66
C ASP A 38 -4.07 -15.04 49.84
N ASN A 39 -4.60 -15.66 48.78
CA ASN A 39 -5.05 -17.07 48.81
C ASN A 39 -4.35 -17.90 47.71
N PRO A 40 -3.98 -19.16 47.98
CA PRO A 40 -3.23 -19.98 47.03
C PRO A 40 -4.13 -20.32 45.84
N VAL A 41 -3.88 -19.67 44.71
CA VAL A 41 -4.47 -20.03 43.43
C VAL A 41 -3.79 -21.32 42.99
N THR A 42 -4.56 -22.41 42.87
CA THR A 42 -4.09 -23.62 42.20
C THR A 42 -3.70 -23.23 40.78
N PRO A 43 -2.42 -23.38 40.36
CA PRO A 43 -2.04 -23.04 39.01
C PRO A 43 -2.86 -23.90 38.04
N LEU A 44 -3.33 -23.29 36.95
CA LEU A 44 -3.94 -24.02 35.85
C LEU A 44 -3.02 -25.17 35.46
N THR A 45 -3.58 -26.35 35.21
CA THR A 45 -2.78 -27.44 34.64
C THR A 45 -2.17 -26.98 33.32
N ALA A 46 -1.07 -27.58 32.89
CA ALA A 46 -0.43 -27.22 31.61
C ALA A 46 -1.44 -27.22 30.44
N GLU A 47 -2.44 -28.10 30.48
CA GLU A 47 -3.53 -28.19 29.50
C GLU A 47 -4.55 -27.04 29.62
N GLN A 48 -4.91 -26.62 30.83
CA GLN A 48 -5.82 -25.49 31.05
C GLN A 48 -5.12 -24.15 30.79
N GLY A 49 -3.84 -24.04 31.12
CA GLY A 49 -2.99 -22.91 30.74
C GLY A 49 -2.83 -22.83 29.22
N ALA A 50 -2.65 -23.96 28.54
CA ALA A 50 -2.60 -24.02 27.09
C ALA A 50 -3.94 -23.63 26.43
N ALA A 51 -5.08 -24.05 26.98
CA ALA A 51 -6.41 -23.71 26.45
C ALA A 51 -6.74 -22.21 26.57
N VAL A 52 -6.26 -21.54 27.63
CA VAL A 52 -6.42 -20.08 27.79
C VAL A 52 -5.43 -19.31 26.91
N MET A 53 -4.23 -19.83 26.68
CA MET A 53 -3.22 -19.24 25.79
C MET A 53 -3.47 -19.51 24.30
N GLN A 54 -4.28 -20.51 23.95
CA GLN A 54 -4.67 -20.80 22.55
C GLN A 54 -5.48 -19.67 21.89
N GLY A 55 -6.05 -18.74 22.66
CA GLY A 55 -6.71 -17.55 22.13
C GLY A 55 -5.80 -16.34 21.90
N VAL A 56 -4.57 -16.36 22.42
CA VAL A 56 -3.65 -15.21 22.36
C VAL A 56 -2.21 -15.72 22.24
N GLY A 57 -1.77 -16.01 21.01
CA GLY A 57 -0.37 -16.26 20.68
C GLY A 57 -0.14 -17.56 19.91
N ASP A 58 -0.48 -17.55 18.62
CA ASP A 58 0.03 -18.51 17.63
C ASP A 58 1.56 -18.38 17.54
N GLY A 59 2.30 -19.09 18.40
CA GLY A 59 3.74 -19.40 18.25
C GLY A 59 4.56 -18.32 17.55
N ASP A 60 4.42 -17.07 18.02
CA ASP A 60 4.95 -15.92 17.32
C ASP A 60 6.43 -15.79 17.68
N ASP A 61 7.32 -16.19 16.77
CA ASP A 61 8.75 -15.91 16.90
C ASP A 61 9.06 -14.42 16.67
N GLY A 62 8.06 -13.60 16.28
CA GLY A 62 8.21 -12.19 16.00
C GLY A 62 9.05 -11.91 14.74
N GLU A 63 9.51 -12.95 14.05
CA GLU A 63 10.40 -12.86 12.92
C GLU A 63 9.62 -13.14 11.63
N ALA A 64 9.53 -12.14 10.76
CA ALA A 64 9.03 -12.28 9.40
C ALA A 64 10.21 -12.20 8.42
N PRO A 65 11.07 -13.25 8.33
CA PRO A 65 12.25 -13.22 7.46
C PRO A 65 11.91 -13.10 5.96
N TRP A 66 10.65 -13.34 5.58
CA TRP A 66 10.11 -13.13 4.23
C TRP A 66 9.61 -11.70 3.98
N HIS A 67 9.58 -10.80 4.97
CA HIS A 67 9.11 -9.42 4.81
C HIS A 67 10.18 -8.59 4.09
N ASP A 68 10.39 -8.96 2.84
CA ASP A 68 11.30 -8.37 1.89
C ASP A 68 10.62 -8.41 0.51
N GLN A 69 10.19 -7.24 0.06
CA GLN A 69 9.55 -7.05 -1.25
C GLN A 69 10.42 -7.43 -2.44
N THR A 70 11.74 -7.51 -2.26
CA THR A 70 12.68 -7.89 -3.32
C THR A 70 12.75 -9.41 -3.49
N MET A 71 12.16 -10.17 -2.56
CA MET A 71 12.16 -11.62 -2.56
C MET A 71 11.00 -12.17 -3.43
N PRO A 72 11.28 -13.11 -4.36
CA PRO A 72 10.25 -13.81 -5.12
C PRO A 72 9.25 -14.53 -4.20
N MET A 73 8.00 -14.65 -4.67
CA MET A 73 6.94 -15.32 -3.92
C MET A 73 7.32 -16.74 -3.48
N ALA A 74 7.91 -17.53 -4.39
CA ALA A 74 8.28 -18.91 -4.11
C ALA A 74 9.26 -19.04 -2.94
N ASP A 75 10.24 -18.14 -2.85
CA ASP A 75 11.23 -18.13 -1.76
C ASP A 75 10.58 -17.72 -0.44
N ARG A 76 9.70 -16.71 -0.46
CA ARG A 76 8.93 -16.28 0.72
C ARG A 76 8.03 -17.39 1.25
N MET A 77 7.34 -18.09 0.36
CA MET A 77 6.48 -19.22 0.75
C MET A 77 7.27 -20.37 1.35
N LYS A 78 8.50 -20.63 0.86
CA LYS A 78 9.41 -21.61 1.45
C LYS A 78 9.86 -21.22 2.85
N LEU A 79 10.18 -19.94 3.09
CA LEU A 79 10.53 -19.44 4.43
C LEU A 79 9.37 -19.50 5.42
N ALA A 80 8.13 -19.36 4.92
CA ALA A 80 6.93 -19.46 5.72
C ALA A 80 6.39 -20.89 5.87
N GLU A 81 7.05 -21.89 5.29
CA GLU A 81 6.64 -23.28 5.36
C GLU A 81 6.57 -23.77 6.83
N GLY A 82 5.51 -24.48 7.17
CA GLY A 82 5.26 -24.95 8.55
C GLY A 82 4.77 -23.87 9.53
N ARG A 83 4.70 -22.60 9.13
CA ARG A 83 4.18 -21.52 9.98
C ARG A 83 2.65 -21.42 9.96
N PRO A 84 2.03 -20.77 10.97
CA PRO A 84 0.59 -20.54 11.01
C PRO A 84 0.09 -19.89 9.71
N LEU A 85 -1.15 -20.19 9.33
CA LEU A 85 -1.67 -19.79 8.02
C LEU A 85 -1.67 -18.26 7.83
N ARG A 86 -1.95 -17.48 8.87
CA ARG A 86 -1.83 -16.01 8.85
C ARG A 86 -0.43 -15.57 8.38
N ARG A 87 0.64 -16.23 8.83
CA ARG A 87 2.03 -15.93 8.44
C ARG A 87 2.31 -16.34 6.99
N ARG A 88 1.78 -17.48 6.54
CA ARG A 88 1.85 -17.89 5.14
C ARG A 88 1.08 -16.93 4.22
N MET A 89 -0.07 -16.44 4.67
CA MET A 89 -0.86 -15.42 3.96
C MET A 89 -0.11 -14.09 3.91
N MET A 90 0.50 -13.65 5.02
CA MET A 90 1.38 -12.49 5.04
C MET A 90 2.51 -12.68 4.04
N ALA A 91 3.20 -13.82 4.07
CA ALA A 91 4.29 -14.15 3.15
C ALA A 91 3.85 -14.21 1.68
N ALA A 92 2.56 -14.36 1.40
CA ALA A 92 2.01 -14.32 0.04
C ALA A 92 1.77 -12.88 -0.49
N MET A 93 1.89 -11.85 0.33
CA MET A 93 1.60 -10.45 -0.06
C MET A 93 2.79 -9.75 -0.71
N ALA A 94 2.67 -8.48 -1.08
CA ALA A 94 3.78 -7.74 -1.71
C ALA A 94 4.95 -7.38 -0.78
N GLN A 95 4.77 -7.47 0.56
CA GLN A 95 5.77 -7.10 1.57
C GLN A 95 6.19 -5.61 1.56
N GLN A 96 5.27 -4.73 1.19
CA GLN A 96 5.54 -3.29 1.05
C GLN A 96 4.95 -2.44 2.18
N ASP A 97 4.00 -2.99 2.95
CA ASP A 97 3.19 -2.23 3.93
C ASP A 97 2.64 -0.89 3.40
N CYS A 98 2.40 -0.81 2.09
CA CYS A 98 2.02 0.42 1.40
C CYS A 98 0.64 0.98 1.80
N GLY A 99 -0.17 0.21 2.55
CA GLY A 99 -1.50 0.63 2.98
C GLY A 99 -2.56 0.65 1.87
N GLN A 100 -2.26 0.25 0.62
CA GLN A 100 -3.22 0.34 -0.50
C GLN A 100 -4.46 -0.55 -0.32
N CYS A 101 -4.31 -1.66 0.41
CA CYS A 101 -5.44 -2.51 0.81
C CYS A 101 -6.24 -1.95 2.00
N GLY A 102 -5.79 -0.85 2.64
CA GLY A 102 -6.32 -0.35 3.91
C GLY A 102 -5.66 -0.99 5.15
N TYR A 103 -4.60 -1.77 4.96
CA TYR A 103 -3.91 -2.54 5.99
C TYR A 103 -2.40 -2.52 5.74
N ASN A 104 -1.58 -2.79 6.77
CA ASN A 104 -0.24 -3.34 6.55
C ASN A 104 -0.35 -4.85 6.19
N CYS A 105 0.74 -5.47 5.74
CA CYS A 105 0.69 -6.87 5.31
C CYS A 105 0.31 -7.84 6.44
N SER A 106 0.74 -7.58 7.68
CA SER A 106 0.39 -8.42 8.83
C SER A 106 -1.12 -8.33 9.12
N ASP A 107 -1.65 -7.11 9.27
CA ASP A 107 -3.04 -6.86 9.61
C ASP A 107 -3.99 -7.41 8.55
N TYR A 108 -3.64 -7.29 7.26
CA TYR A 108 -4.44 -7.87 6.18
C TYR A 108 -4.47 -9.39 6.28
N SER A 109 -3.33 -10.00 6.61
CA SER A 109 -3.22 -11.45 6.72
C SER A 109 -4.01 -11.99 7.92
N ASP A 110 -3.98 -11.27 9.03
CA ASP A 110 -4.75 -11.58 10.23
C ASP A 110 -6.26 -11.37 9.98
N ALA A 111 -6.64 -10.33 9.22
CA ALA A 111 -8.02 -10.08 8.85
C ALA A 111 -8.59 -11.19 7.93
N ILE A 112 -7.81 -11.66 6.96
CA ILE A 112 -8.20 -12.80 6.11
C ILE A 112 -8.28 -14.08 6.95
N ALA A 113 -7.25 -14.38 7.74
CA ALA A 113 -7.20 -15.60 8.56
C ALA A 113 -8.35 -15.68 9.58
N SER A 114 -8.75 -14.53 10.13
CA SER A 114 -9.91 -14.39 11.04
C SER A 114 -11.27 -14.34 10.34
N ARG A 115 -11.31 -14.38 9.00
CA ARG A 115 -12.52 -14.21 8.17
C ARG A 115 -13.24 -12.86 8.37
N SER A 116 -12.57 -11.87 8.94
CA SER A 116 -13.09 -10.50 9.06
C SER A 116 -12.94 -9.71 7.75
N GLU A 117 -12.07 -10.18 6.84
CA GLU A 117 -11.92 -9.67 5.48
C GLU A 117 -12.05 -10.82 4.46
N ALA A 118 -13.04 -10.73 3.59
CA ALA A 118 -13.30 -11.74 2.54
C ALA A 118 -12.66 -11.38 1.19
N ARG A 119 -12.27 -10.11 1.00
CA ARG A 119 -11.70 -9.63 -0.27
C ARG A 119 -10.22 -10.03 -0.32
N LEU A 120 -9.88 -11.04 -1.13
CA LEU A 120 -8.49 -11.54 -1.26
C LEU A 120 -7.65 -10.75 -2.28
N ASN A 121 -8.26 -9.86 -3.06
CA ASN A 121 -7.61 -9.12 -4.15
C ASN A 121 -7.19 -7.69 -3.77
N LEU A 122 -7.24 -7.30 -2.49
CA LEU A 122 -6.92 -5.93 -2.08
C LEU A 122 -5.43 -5.57 -2.21
N CYS A 123 -4.53 -6.55 -2.21
CA CYS A 123 -3.08 -6.33 -2.36
C CYS A 123 -2.71 -5.99 -3.82
N VAL A 124 -2.99 -4.73 -4.20
CA VAL A 124 -2.76 -4.23 -5.58
C VAL A 124 -1.32 -4.38 -6.06
N PRO A 125 -0.26 -4.07 -5.28
CA PRO A 125 1.11 -4.25 -5.75
C PRO A 125 1.49 -5.72 -6.01
N GLY A 126 0.88 -6.63 -5.23
CA GLY A 126 1.06 -8.07 -5.37
C GLY A 126 0.29 -8.68 -6.54
N GLY A 127 -0.74 -7.98 -7.02
CA GLY A 127 -1.49 -8.33 -8.21
C GLY A 127 -2.08 -9.75 -8.20
N LYS A 128 -2.19 -10.33 -9.40
CA LYS A 128 -2.80 -11.66 -9.61
C LYS A 128 -2.08 -12.78 -8.88
N GLU A 129 -0.74 -12.74 -8.83
CA GLU A 129 0.05 -13.79 -8.18
C GLU A 129 -0.30 -13.87 -6.69
N THR A 130 -0.39 -12.72 -6.02
CA THR A 130 -0.83 -12.64 -4.62
C THR A 130 -2.27 -13.10 -4.45
N ALA A 131 -3.19 -12.62 -5.29
CA ALA A 131 -4.61 -12.99 -5.19
C ALA A 131 -4.82 -14.51 -5.34
N ARG A 132 -4.09 -15.16 -6.26
CA ARG A 132 -4.13 -16.62 -6.44
C ARG A 132 -3.56 -17.37 -5.24
N MET A 133 -2.39 -16.96 -4.76
CA MET A 133 -1.76 -17.61 -3.60
C MET A 133 -2.63 -17.46 -2.35
N LEU A 134 -3.18 -16.28 -2.11
CA LEU A 134 -4.13 -16.06 -1.01
C LEU A 134 -5.38 -16.92 -1.16
N LYS A 135 -5.91 -17.09 -2.37
CA LYS A 135 -7.04 -18.01 -2.62
C LYS A 135 -6.66 -19.46 -2.28
N THR A 136 -5.51 -19.94 -2.72
CA THR A 136 -5.02 -21.29 -2.39
C THR A 136 -4.90 -21.48 -0.88
N LEU A 137 -4.29 -20.52 -0.18
CA LEU A 137 -4.17 -20.55 1.28
C LEU A 137 -5.52 -20.43 1.99
N TYR A 138 -6.45 -19.64 1.46
CA TYR A 138 -7.79 -19.50 2.01
C TYR A 138 -8.60 -20.81 1.88
N GLU A 139 -8.47 -21.53 0.78
CA GLU A 139 -9.08 -22.87 0.63
C GLU A 139 -8.52 -23.90 1.62
N GLU A 140 -7.31 -23.70 2.17
CA GLU A 140 -6.77 -24.51 3.27
C GLU A 140 -7.47 -24.20 4.61
N LEU A 141 -7.93 -22.95 4.85
CA LEU A 141 -8.76 -22.61 6.03
C LEU A 141 -10.02 -23.46 6.05
N ASP A 142 -10.65 -23.65 4.89
CA ASP A 142 -11.91 -24.37 4.78
C ASP A 142 -11.74 -25.90 4.95
N LYS A 143 -10.52 -26.41 4.73
CA LYS A 143 -10.18 -27.84 4.86
C LYS A 143 -9.67 -28.22 6.25
N THR A 144 -9.20 -27.25 7.03
CA THR A 144 -8.72 -27.48 8.40
C THR A 144 -9.92 -27.50 9.34
N PRO A 145 -10.22 -28.60 10.06
CA PRO A 145 -11.32 -28.60 11.01
C PRO A 145 -11.06 -27.53 12.08
N ALA A 146 -12.00 -26.59 12.21
CA ALA A 146 -11.96 -25.59 13.27
C ALA A 146 -11.77 -26.32 14.62
N PRO A 147 -10.90 -25.82 15.53
CA PRO A 147 -10.89 -26.31 16.90
C PRO A 147 -12.32 -26.19 17.44
N ALA A 148 -12.82 -27.26 18.06
CA ALA A 148 -14.22 -27.43 18.42
C ALA A 148 -14.80 -26.18 19.09
N ALA A 149 -15.53 -25.39 18.32
CA ALA A 149 -16.38 -24.34 18.87
C ALA A 149 -17.49 -25.04 19.67
N ALA A 150 -17.70 -24.59 20.91
CA ALA A 150 -18.86 -24.97 21.70
C ALA A 150 -20.14 -24.76 20.87
N PRO A 151 -21.18 -25.61 21.04
CA PRO A 151 -22.31 -25.64 20.13
C PRO A 151 -23.06 -24.29 20.16
N SER A 152 -22.94 -23.52 19.08
CA SER A 152 -23.88 -22.44 18.80
C SER A 152 -25.07 -23.02 18.05
N ALA A 153 -26.25 -22.83 18.61
CA ALA A 153 -27.50 -23.23 17.99
C ALA A 153 -27.66 -22.50 16.65
N GLY A 154 -28.15 -23.22 15.64
CA GLY A 154 -28.28 -22.74 14.27
C GLY A 154 -28.93 -21.36 14.19
N ALA A 155 -28.16 -20.40 13.72
CA ALA A 155 -28.64 -19.14 13.18
C ALA A 155 -28.28 -19.10 11.70
N ALA A 156 -29.20 -18.55 10.90
CA ALA A 156 -29.03 -18.33 9.48
C ALA A 156 -27.72 -17.56 9.19
N VAL A 157 -27.27 -17.65 7.94
CA VAL A 157 -26.11 -16.90 7.42
C VAL A 157 -26.43 -15.41 7.47
N ASP A 158 -26.33 -14.80 8.66
CA ASP A 158 -26.30 -13.37 8.84
C ASP A 158 -24.92 -12.90 8.41
N THR A 159 -24.91 -12.01 7.41
CA THR A 159 -23.72 -11.29 6.97
C THR A 159 -23.05 -10.67 8.19
N ALA A 160 -21.77 -11.03 8.40
CA ALA A 160 -20.95 -10.46 9.46
C ALA A 160 -21.10 -8.92 9.44
N PRO A 161 -21.34 -8.28 10.60
CA PRO A 161 -21.54 -6.84 10.66
C PRO A 161 -20.31 -6.12 10.08
N ALA A 162 -20.56 -5.19 9.15
CA ALA A 162 -19.53 -4.35 8.57
C ALA A 162 -18.71 -3.69 9.69
N LYS A 163 -17.38 -3.74 9.57
CA LYS A 163 -16.45 -3.06 10.47
C LYS A 163 -16.94 -1.60 10.68
N PRO A 164 -17.03 -1.09 11.92
CA PRO A 164 -17.51 0.26 12.15
C PRO A 164 -16.70 1.24 11.30
N ALA A 165 -17.39 2.07 10.53
CA ALA A 165 -16.76 3.01 9.63
C ALA A 165 -15.83 3.92 10.45
N GLY A 166 -14.53 3.87 10.14
CA GLY A 166 -13.53 4.74 10.77
C GLY A 166 -13.80 6.22 10.46
N GLU A 167 -12.98 7.11 11.00
CA GLU A 167 -13.07 8.55 10.73
C GLU A 167 -13.14 8.84 9.21
N PRO A 168 -14.05 9.72 8.75
CA PRO A 168 -14.16 10.07 7.33
C PRO A 168 -12.83 10.55 6.73
N GLY A 169 -12.51 10.03 5.55
CA GLY A 169 -11.32 10.36 4.79
C GLY A 169 -10.03 9.78 5.36
N ARG A 170 -10.10 8.87 6.35
CA ARG A 170 -8.93 8.15 6.90
C ARG A 170 -8.79 6.72 6.40
N SER A 171 -9.73 6.26 5.58
CA SER A 171 -9.68 4.94 4.97
C SER A 171 -10.40 4.93 3.63
N ARG A 172 -10.04 3.94 2.82
CA ARG A 172 -10.71 3.67 1.56
C ARG A 172 -12.19 3.29 1.70
N ASP A 173 -12.59 2.74 2.84
CA ASP A 173 -13.96 2.29 3.08
C ASP A 173 -14.86 3.44 3.56
N ASN A 174 -14.27 4.57 4.00
CA ASN A 174 -15.00 5.79 4.34
C ASN A 174 -14.33 7.04 3.74
N PRO A 175 -14.30 7.21 2.40
CA PRO A 175 -13.66 8.35 1.75
C PRO A 175 -14.48 9.64 1.89
N VAL A 176 -13.84 10.79 1.66
CA VAL A 176 -14.49 12.12 1.58
C VAL A 176 -14.25 12.75 0.22
N GLU A 177 -14.91 13.88 -0.07
CA GLU A 177 -14.68 14.62 -1.31
C GLU A 177 -13.64 15.72 -1.13
N ALA A 178 -12.63 15.76 -1.99
CA ALA A 178 -11.69 16.89 -2.13
C ALA A 178 -11.81 17.52 -3.51
N VAL A 179 -11.49 18.82 -3.60
CA VAL A 179 -11.57 19.59 -4.84
C VAL A 179 -10.22 19.56 -5.53
N PHE A 180 -10.19 19.14 -6.80
CA PHE A 180 -8.98 19.26 -7.62
C PHE A 180 -8.77 20.72 -8.00
N LEU A 181 -7.57 21.25 -7.74
CA LEU A 181 -7.23 22.65 -7.97
C LEU A 181 -6.52 22.85 -9.30
N SER A 182 -5.41 22.16 -9.49
CA SER A 182 -4.50 22.47 -10.60
C SER A 182 -3.64 21.28 -10.98
N ARG A 183 -3.09 21.33 -12.19
CA ARG A 183 -1.97 20.50 -12.61
C ARG A 183 -0.95 21.33 -13.38
N GLN A 184 0.32 21.03 -13.16
CA GLN A 184 1.44 21.63 -13.89
C GLN A 184 2.39 20.54 -14.38
N LEU A 185 2.73 20.57 -15.67
CA LEU A 185 3.72 19.66 -16.23
C LEU A 185 5.09 20.02 -15.67
N LEU A 186 5.77 19.03 -15.10
CA LEU A 186 7.04 19.19 -14.42
C LEU A 186 8.24 18.98 -15.36
N ASN A 187 8.12 18.04 -16.29
CA ASN A 187 9.14 17.82 -17.30
C ASN A 187 9.13 18.92 -18.37
N LYS A 188 10.29 19.20 -18.96
CA LYS A 188 10.38 20.05 -20.16
C LYS A 188 10.12 19.24 -21.42
N GLN A 189 9.86 19.93 -22.53
CA GLN A 189 9.36 19.35 -23.79
C GLN A 189 10.18 18.19 -24.37
N ALA A 190 11.50 18.12 -24.12
CA ALA A 190 12.37 17.07 -24.63
C ALA A 190 12.32 15.75 -23.82
N SER A 191 11.52 15.70 -22.74
CA SER A 191 11.40 14.51 -21.91
C SER A 191 10.63 13.39 -22.60
N GLU A 192 11.04 12.15 -22.33
CA GLU A 192 10.28 10.94 -22.69
C GLU A 192 9.20 10.60 -21.64
N LYS A 193 9.13 11.39 -20.57
CA LYS A 193 8.23 11.24 -19.43
C LYS A 193 7.28 12.43 -19.33
N GLU A 194 6.17 12.19 -18.65
CA GLU A 194 5.11 13.16 -18.49
C GLU A 194 4.67 13.16 -17.03
N THR A 195 5.45 13.85 -16.20
CA THR A 195 5.24 13.97 -14.75
C THR A 195 4.54 15.27 -14.43
N TRP A 196 3.54 15.21 -13.55
CA TRP A 196 2.73 16.34 -13.17
C TRP A 196 2.83 16.64 -11.67
N HIS A 197 2.88 17.92 -11.35
CA HIS A 197 2.50 18.43 -10.04
C HIS A 197 1.00 18.60 -10.02
N ILE A 198 0.32 17.98 -9.05
CA ILE A 198 -1.14 17.94 -8.94
C ILE A 198 -1.51 18.53 -7.59
N GLU A 199 -2.47 19.46 -7.53
CA GLU A 199 -2.93 20.09 -6.29
C GLU A 199 -4.41 19.81 -5.97
N PHE A 200 -4.70 19.63 -4.69
CA PHE A 200 -6.04 19.48 -4.13
C PHE A 200 -6.28 20.45 -2.98
N ASP A 201 -7.54 20.88 -2.83
CA ASP A 201 -8.06 21.59 -1.67
C ASP A 201 -8.75 20.62 -0.72
N LEU A 202 -8.27 20.62 0.52
CA LEU A 202 -8.73 19.79 1.63
C LEU A 202 -9.50 20.60 2.68
N SER A 203 -9.64 21.92 2.52
CA SER A 203 -10.30 22.79 3.51
C SER A 203 -11.78 22.44 3.70
N GLY A 204 -12.48 22.11 2.62
CA GLY A 204 -13.88 21.68 2.64
C GLY A 204 -14.14 20.47 3.54
N PRO A 205 -13.46 19.32 3.32
CA PRO A 205 -13.62 18.14 4.18
C PRO A 205 -12.90 18.26 5.53
N GLY A 206 -12.04 19.28 5.74
CA GLY A 206 -11.27 19.44 6.97
C GLY A 206 -10.22 18.34 7.15
N LEU A 207 -9.66 17.81 6.06
CA LEU A 207 -8.63 16.76 6.14
C LEU A 207 -7.26 17.35 6.47
N ASP A 208 -6.60 16.74 7.45
CA ASP A 208 -5.18 16.90 7.73
C ASP A 208 -4.39 15.65 7.31
N TYR A 209 -3.07 15.75 7.36
CA TYR A 209 -2.15 14.65 7.13
C TYR A 209 -0.77 15.00 7.68
N VAL A 210 0.09 14.00 7.85
CA VAL A 210 1.50 14.22 8.20
C VAL A 210 2.40 13.83 7.03
N VAL A 211 3.61 14.40 6.99
CA VAL A 211 4.55 14.06 5.93
C VAL A 211 4.98 12.60 6.01
N GLY A 212 4.98 11.93 4.85
CA GLY A 212 5.15 10.48 4.73
C GLY A 212 3.84 9.77 4.41
N ASP A 213 2.69 10.36 4.75
CA ASP A 213 1.38 9.80 4.38
C ASP A 213 1.18 9.74 2.86
N SER A 214 0.27 8.86 2.44
CA SER A 214 -0.17 8.72 1.06
C SER A 214 -1.60 9.22 0.87
N PHE A 215 -1.92 9.68 -0.33
CA PHE A 215 -3.26 10.12 -0.70
C PHE A 215 -3.90 9.13 -1.67
N GLY A 216 -5.02 8.54 -1.25
CA GLY A 216 -5.79 7.61 -2.04
C GLY A 216 -6.84 8.32 -2.89
N ILE A 217 -6.84 8.03 -4.19
CA ILE A 217 -7.73 8.66 -5.17
C ILE A 217 -8.57 7.60 -5.88
N PHE A 218 -9.88 7.81 -5.90
CA PHE A 218 -10.81 7.04 -6.73
C PHE A 218 -10.94 7.69 -8.11
N ALA A 219 -10.12 7.24 -9.05
CA ALA A 219 -10.15 7.68 -10.44
C ALA A 219 -11.26 6.96 -11.24
N ARG A 220 -11.49 7.42 -12.47
CA ARG A 220 -12.44 6.81 -13.41
C ARG A 220 -11.71 6.26 -14.64
N ASN A 221 -12.25 5.19 -15.22
CA ASN A 221 -11.75 4.61 -16.46
C ASN A 221 -11.83 5.60 -17.64
N ASP A 222 -11.17 5.25 -18.73
CA ASP A 222 -11.25 6.04 -19.96
C ASP A 222 -12.58 5.81 -20.68
N LEU A 223 -13.31 6.90 -20.98
CA LEU A 223 -14.60 6.80 -21.66
C LEU A 223 -14.48 6.15 -23.05
N GLY A 224 -13.39 6.42 -23.77
CA GLY A 224 -13.13 5.82 -25.07
C GLY A 224 -12.90 4.30 -24.98
N LEU A 225 -12.21 3.83 -23.94
CA LEU A 225 -12.07 2.40 -23.65
C LEU A 225 -13.43 1.77 -23.26
N VAL A 226 -14.20 2.45 -22.42
CA VAL A 226 -15.54 2.01 -21.99
C VAL A 226 -16.47 1.84 -23.19
N ASP A 227 -16.57 2.84 -24.06
CA ASP A 227 -17.43 2.78 -25.24
C ASP A 227 -17.00 1.68 -26.23
N GLN A 228 -15.69 1.42 -26.36
CA GLN A 228 -15.19 0.29 -27.16
C GLN A 228 -15.60 -1.06 -26.58
N ILE A 229 -15.54 -1.24 -25.26
CA ILE A 229 -16.00 -2.47 -24.61
C ILE A 229 -17.50 -2.67 -24.80
N ILE A 230 -18.31 -1.61 -24.61
CA ILE A 230 -19.76 -1.65 -24.84
C ILE A 230 -20.08 -2.04 -26.29
N ALA A 231 -19.36 -1.46 -27.26
CA ALA A 231 -19.53 -1.82 -28.67
C ALA A 231 -19.19 -3.30 -28.95
N MET A 232 -18.18 -3.85 -28.28
CA MET A 232 -17.82 -5.27 -28.40
C MET A 232 -18.85 -6.21 -27.78
N LEU A 233 -19.47 -5.81 -26.67
CA LEU A 233 -20.61 -6.52 -26.08
C LEU A 233 -21.86 -6.43 -26.97
N GLY A 234 -21.95 -5.40 -27.84
CA GLY A 234 -23.04 -5.24 -28.78
C GLY A 234 -24.37 -4.82 -28.13
N VAL A 235 -24.30 -4.06 -27.04
CA VAL A 235 -25.46 -3.60 -26.26
C VAL A 235 -25.49 -2.08 -26.14
N SER A 236 -26.60 -1.52 -25.66
CA SER A 236 -26.70 -0.08 -25.39
C SER A 236 -25.84 0.33 -24.20
N HIS A 237 -25.25 1.53 -24.25
CA HIS A 237 -24.56 2.13 -23.10
C HIS A 237 -25.50 2.42 -21.91
N THR A 238 -26.81 2.50 -22.17
CA THR A 238 -27.88 2.67 -21.18
C THR A 238 -28.48 1.36 -20.68
N THR A 239 -27.89 0.21 -21.06
CA THR A 239 -28.35 -1.09 -20.55
C THR A 239 -28.25 -1.07 -19.03
N ASP A 240 -29.36 -1.39 -18.36
CA ASP A 240 -29.42 -1.38 -16.91
C ASP A 240 -28.59 -2.53 -16.33
N ILE A 241 -27.75 -2.22 -15.35
CA ILE A 241 -26.98 -3.16 -14.56
C ILE A 241 -27.30 -2.84 -13.09
N ASN A 242 -28.24 -3.58 -12.51
CA ASN A 242 -28.69 -3.38 -11.13
C ASN A 242 -29.06 -1.92 -10.80
N GLY A 243 -29.81 -1.26 -11.68
CA GLY A 243 -30.26 0.13 -11.49
C GLY A 243 -29.27 1.22 -11.90
N LYS A 244 -28.12 0.87 -12.49
CA LYS A 244 -27.12 1.81 -13.00
C LYS A 244 -26.83 1.54 -14.49
N PRO A 245 -26.69 2.58 -15.35
CA PRO A 245 -26.30 2.38 -16.75
C PRO A 245 -24.95 1.66 -16.87
N LEU A 246 -24.85 0.71 -17.81
CA LEU A 246 -23.63 -0.05 -18.08
C LEU A 246 -22.39 0.85 -18.28
N ARG A 247 -22.54 2.00 -18.96
CA ARG A 247 -21.45 2.95 -19.12
C ARG A 247 -20.90 3.44 -17.78
N ASP A 248 -21.78 3.79 -16.85
CA ASP A 248 -21.37 4.36 -15.57
C ASP A 248 -20.72 3.27 -14.68
N VAL A 249 -21.23 2.03 -14.74
CA VAL A 249 -20.61 0.88 -14.08
C VAL A 249 -19.18 0.64 -14.59
N LEU A 250 -19.00 0.57 -15.91
CA LEU A 250 -17.68 0.39 -16.53
C LEU A 250 -16.76 1.59 -16.30
N LEU A 251 -17.31 2.79 -16.13
CA LEU A 251 -16.54 4.00 -15.92
C LEU A 251 -16.01 4.12 -14.48
N GLU A 252 -16.79 3.70 -13.49
CA GLU A 252 -16.54 4.03 -12.08
C GLU A 252 -16.35 2.83 -11.16
N ASP A 253 -16.98 1.69 -11.45
CA ASP A 253 -17.18 0.64 -10.44
C ASP A 253 -16.24 -0.55 -10.65
N VAL A 254 -15.81 -0.83 -11.88
CA VAL A 254 -15.01 -2.02 -12.21
C VAL A 254 -13.65 -1.70 -12.85
N SER A 255 -12.66 -2.53 -12.57
CA SER A 255 -11.34 -2.50 -13.18
C SER A 255 -11.39 -3.11 -14.59
N LEU A 256 -10.82 -2.41 -15.55
CA LEU A 256 -10.71 -2.87 -16.94
C LEU A 256 -9.32 -3.45 -17.27
N SER A 257 -8.38 -3.40 -16.33
CA SER A 257 -7.01 -3.91 -16.51
C SER A 257 -6.35 -4.27 -15.18
N PRO A 258 -5.74 -5.46 -15.04
CA PRO A 258 -5.74 -6.58 -15.99
C PRO A 258 -7.11 -7.29 -16.08
N ALA A 259 -7.30 -8.16 -17.07
CA ALA A 259 -8.50 -9.02 -17.12
C ALA A 259 -8.46 -10.03 -15.96
N PRO A 260 -9.49 -10.14 -15.12
CA PRO A 260 -9.47 -11.07 -13.99
C PRO A 260 -9.70 -12.52 -14.42
N ASP A 261 -9.32 -13.47 -13.56
CA ASP A 261 -9.42 -14.90 -13.88
C ASP A 261 -10.87 -15.37 -14.05
N LYS A 262 -11.79 -14.75 -13.30
CA LYS A 262 -13.24 -14.98 -13.42
C LYS A 262 -13.80 -14.58 -14.79
N LEU A 263 -13.19 -13.62 -15.48
CA LEU A 263 -13.56 -13.29 -16.87
C LEU A 263 -13.17 -14.43 -17.82
N PHE A 264 -12.00 -15.05 -17.63
CA PHE A 264 -11.61 -16.23 -18.41
C PHE A 264 -12.50 -17.43 -18.11
N GLU A 265 -12.89 -17.62 -16.85
CA GLU A 265 -13.86 -18.65 -16.45
C GLU A 265 -15.20 -18.44 -17.17
N LEU A 266 -15.74 -17.22 -17.18
CA LEU A 266 -16.95 -16.89 -17.94
C LEU A 266 -16.78 -17.22 -19.43
N MET A 267 -15.66 -16.80 -20.05
CA MET A 267 -15.38 -17.10 -21.46
C MET A 267 -15.36 -18.62 -21.72
N SER A 268 -14.88 -19.43 -20.76
CA SER A 268 -14.85 -20.89 -20.90
C SER A 268 -16.25 -21.52 -20.96
N PHE A 269 -17.26 -20.91 -20.33
CA PHE A 269 -18.63 -21.39 -20.36
C PHE A 269 -19.38 -20.99 -21.64
N VAL A 270 -19.03 -19.84 -22.21
CA VAL A 270 -19.73 -19.33 -23.40
C VAL A 270 -19.05 -19.69 -24.72
N THR A 271 -17.79 -20.13 -24.70
CA THR A 271 -17.04 -20.58 -25.89
C THR A 271 -17.01 -22.11 -26.03
N GLY A 272 -16.59 -22.60 -27.22
CA GLY A 272 -16.43 -24.02 -27.51
C GLY A 272 -15.09 -24.36 -28.15
N GLY A 273 -14.78 -25.66 -28.23
CA GLY A 273 -13.55 -26.18 -28.86
C GLY A 273 -12.26 -25.61 -28.28
N ALA A 274 -11.29 -25.35 -29.15
CA ALA A 274 -9.97 -24.83 -28.75
C ALA A 274 -10.04 -23.49 -27.97
N LEU A 275 -11.06 -22.65 -28.21
CA LEU A 275 -11.23 -21.40 -27.46
C LEU A 275 -11.62 -21.66 -26.00
N ARG A 276 -12.46 -22.67 -25.75
CA ARG A 276 -12.83 -23.08 -24.39
C ARG A 276 -11.64 -23.65 -23.63
N GLU A 277 -10.82 -24.47 -24.27
CA GLU A 277 -9.59 -25.02 -23.69
C GLU A 277 -8.64 -23.88 -23.27
N LYS A 278 -8.42 -22.90 -24.16
CA LYS A 278 -7.61 -21.71 -23.87
C LYS A 278 -8.17 -20.87 -22.72
N ALA A 279 -9.47 -20.60 -22.71
CA ALA A 279 -10.11 -19.84 -21.64
C ALA A 279 -10.01 -20.57 -20.29
N THR A 280 -10.15 -21.91 -20.29
CA THR A 280 -9.99 -22.74 -19.09
C THR A 280 -8.56 -22.69 -18.55
N ALA A 281 -7.55 -22.79 -19.42
CA ALA A 281 -6.15 -22.69 -19.03
C ALA A 281 -5.82 -21.32 -18.41
N LEU A 282 -6.27 -20.23 -19.06
CA LEU A 282 -6.10 -18.86 -18.54
C LEU A 282 -6.79 -18.65 -17.18
N ALA A 283 -7.98 -19.23 -16.98
CA ALA A 283 -8.70 -19.17 -15.70
C ALA A 283 -7.96 -19.89 -14.56
N ARG A 284 -7.18 -20.94 -14.88
CA ARG A 284 -6.27 -21.63 -13.95
C ARG A 284 -4.93 -20.93 -13.77
N GLY A 285 -4.71 -19.86 -14.54
CA GLY A 285 -3.50 -19.07 -14.48
C GLY A 285 -2.34 -19.54 -15.32
N GLU A 286 -2.59 -20.49 -16.22
CA GLU A 286 -1.66 -20.90 -17.27
C GLU A 286 -1.61 -19.82 -18.36
N ASP A 287 -0.58 -19.88 -19.21
CA ASP A 287 -0.40 -18.93 -20.32
C ASP A 287 -0.23 -19.68 -21.66
N PRO A 288 -1.32 -20.25 -22.21
CA PRO A 288 -1.24 -21.15 -23.37
C PRO A 288 -0.72 -20.48 -24.65
N ASP A 289 -0.80 -19.16 -24.75
CA ASP A 289 -0.35 -18.40 -25.93
C ASP A 289 0.84 -17.44 -25.62
N GLY A 290 1.35 -17.43 -24.38
CA GLY A 290 2.44 -16.53 -23.97
C GLY A 290 2.07 -15.05 -23.90
N ASP A 291 0.78 -14.74 -23.77
CA ASP A 291 0.23 -13.38 -23.83
C ASP A 291 -0.60 -12.96 -22.61
N ALA A 292 -0.72 -13.81 -21.58
CA ALA A 292 -1.57 -13.58 -20.42
C ALA A 292 -1.28 -12.24 -19.71
N ALA A 293 0.00 -11.84 -19.60
CA ALA A 293 0.41 -10.56 -19.02
C ALA A 293 -0.11 -9.33 -19.79
N ASN A 294 -0.46 -9.52 -21.06
CA ASN A 294 -0.95 -8.49 -21.96
C ASN A 294 -2.47 -8.46 -22.07
N LEU A 295 -3.22 -9.33 -21.38
CA LEU A 295 -4.68 -9.37 -21.48
C LEU A 295 -5.34 -8.40 -20.48
N ASP A 296 -5.87 -7.29 -21.01
CA ASP A 296 -6.88 -6.47 -20.33
C ASP A 296 -8.29 -6.88 -20.79
N VAL A 297 -9.33 -6.31 -20.18
CA VAL A 297 -10.73 -6.72 -20.44
C VAL A 297 -11.08 -6.63 -21.94
N MET A 298 -10.68 -5.55 -22.60
CA MET A 298 -10.91 -5.38 -24.04
C MET A 298 -10.12 -6.40 -24.86
N ALA A 299 -8.85 -6.63 -24.56
CA ALA A 299 -8.02 -7.63 -25.26
C ALA A 299 -8.59 -9.04 -25.09
N THR A 300 -9.14 -9.37 -23.92
CA THR A 300 -9.82 -10.65 -23.68
C THR A 300 -11.07 -10.79 -24.57
N LEU A 301 -11.92 -9.76 -24.64
CA LEU A 301 -13.07 -9.78 -25.56
C LEU A 301 -12.64 -9.91 -27.03
N GLN A 302 -11.48 -9.34 -27.42
CA GLN A 302 -10.95 -9.48 -28.78
C GLN A 302 -10.47 -10.91 -29.04
N LYS A 303 -9.81 -11.52 -28.06
CA LYS A 303 -9.30 -12.90 -28.11
C LYS A 303 -10.42 -13.93 -28.22
N PHE A 304 -11.56 -13.67 -27.59
CA PHE A 304 -12.75 -14.52 -27.59
C PHE A 304 -13.93 -13.91 -28.36
N ALA A 305 -13.65 -13.18 -29.45
CA ALA A 305 -14.65 -12.38 -30.18
C ALA A 305 -15.81 -13.16 -30.83
N SER A 306 -15.75 -14.50 -30.87
CA SER A 306 -16.82 -15.35 -31.39
C SER A 306 -18.09 -15.35 -30.53
N VAL A 307 -18.01 -14.81 -29.31
CA VAL A 307 -19.10 -14.81 -28.33
C VAL A 307 -19.26 -13.43 -27.70
N ARG A 308 -20.48 -13.10 -27.28
CA ARG A 308 -20.79 -11.88 -26.55
C ARG A 308 -21.47 -12.27 -25.23
N PRO A 309 -20.79 -12.13 -24.08
CA PRO A 309 -21.41 -12.45 -22.81
C PRO A 309 -22.56 -11.50 -22.51
N HIS A 310 -23.56 -11.96 -21.74
CA HIS A 310 -24.59 -11.08 -21.21
C HIS A 310 -23.94 -9.98 -20.33
N PRO A 311 -24.38 -8.71 -20.42
CA PRO A 311 -23.75 -7.60 -19.69
C PRO A 311 -23.65 -7.83 -18.17
N GLU A 312 -24.69 -8.34 -17.52
CA GLU A 312 -24.66 -8.60 -16.07
C GLU A 312 -23.62 -9.65 -15.69
N ALA A 313 -23.63 -10.81 -16.35
CA ALA A 313 -22.64 -11.87 -16.13
C ALA A 313 -21.20 -11.38 -16.42
N PHE A 314 -21.05 -10.52 -17.43
CA PHE A 314 -19.78 -9.89 -17.75
C PHE A 314 -19.29 -8.98 -16.61
N ILE A 315 -20.15 -8.08 -16.10
CA ILE A 315 -19.81 -7.20 -14.97
C ILE A 315 -19.50 -8.01 -13.70
N GLU A 316 -20.27 -9.05 -13.40
CA GLU A 316 -20.01 -9.94 -12.25
C GLU A 316 -18.68 -10.70 -12.34
N ALA A 317 -18.15 -10.86 -13.56
CA ALA A 317 -16.86 -11.48 -13.80
C ALA A 317 -15.69 -10.49 -13.69
N LEU A 318 -15.95 -9.17 -13.59
CA LEU A 318 -14.93 -8.14 -13.40
C LEU A 318 -14.61 -7.91 -11.91
N GLU A 319 -13.47 -7.27 -11.65
CA GLU A 319 -13.07 -6.87 -10.30
C GLU A 319 -13.47 -5.41 -10.03
N PRO A 320 -13.78 -5.03 -8.77
CA PRO A 320 -14.04 -3.64 -8.42
C PRO A 320 -12.83 -2.73 -8.70
N LEU A 321 -13.09 -1.53 -9.19
CA LEU A 321 -12.05 -0.52 -9.42
C LEU A 321 -11.44 -0.09 -8.08
N GLN A 322 -10.12 -0.26 -7.95
CA GLN A 322 -9.38 0.06 -6.73
C GLN A 322 -8.86 1.51 -6.78
N PRO A 323 -8.85 2.25 -5.65
CA PRO A 323 -8.20 3.54 -5.58
C PRO A 323 -6.68 3.41 -5.76
N ARG A 324 -6.04 4.49 -6.20
CA ARG A 324 -4.59 4.56 -6.33
C ARG A 324 -4.01 5.45 -5.24
N LEU A 325 -2.96 4.96 -4.57
CA LEU A 325 -2.17 5.75 -3.64
C LEU A 325 -1.09 6.53 -4.37
N TYR A 326 -0.82 7.73 -3.87
CA TYR A 326 0.30 8.58 -4.25
C TYR A 326 0.94 9.14 -2.98
N SER A 327 2.25 9.02 -2.82
CA SER A 327 2.97 9.67 -1.71
C SER A 327 2.75 11.18 -1.79
N ILE A 328 2.38 11.80 -0.66
CA ILE A 328 2.08 13.23 -0.61
C ILE A 328 3.36 14.05 -0.79
N SER A 329 3.30 15.11 -1.60
CA SER A 329 4.45 15.97 -1.95
C SER A 329 4.44 17.37 -1.34
N SER A 330 3.55 17.63 -0.39
CA SER A 330 3.44 18.87 0.39
C SER A 330 3.46 18.59 1.88
N SER A 331 3.68 19.62 2.70
CA SER A 331 3.52 19.56 4.16
C SER A 331 2.26 20.30 4.59
N HIS A 332 1.45 19.67 5.45
CA HIS A 332 0.30 20.32 6.06
C HIS A 332 0.73 21.52 6.94
N ASN A 333 1.88 21.43 7.61
CA ASN A 333 2.44 22.52 8.42
C ASN A 333 2.85 23.72 7.56
N ALA A 334 3.33 23.48 6.33
CA ALA A 334 3.72 24.55 5.41
C ALA A 334 2.52 25.19 4.71
N THR A 335 1.53 24.38 4.29
CA THR A 335 0.35 24.85 3.54
C THR A 335 -0.92 24.13 4.01
N PRO A 336 -1.49 24.52 5.17
CA PRO A 336 -2.71 23.90 5.69
C PRO A 336 -3.86 23.95 4.68
N GLY A 337 -4.61 22.85 4.58
CA GLY A 337 -5.74 22.74 3.66
C GLY A 337 -5.37 22.54 2.19
N ARG A 338 -4.08 22.50 1.83
CA ARG A 338 -3.63 22.15 0.47
C ARG A 338 -2.80 20.88 0.48
N LEU A 339 -2.98 20.06 -0.56
CA LEU A 339 -2.22 18.84 -0.76
C LEU A 339 -1.70 18.80 -2.19
N SER A 340 -0.42 18.47 -2.36
CA SER A 340 0.18 18.25 -3.68
C SER A 340 0.68 16.82 -3.86
N LEU A 341 0.73 16.36 -5.12
CA LEU A 341 1.26 15.06 -5.54
C LEU A 341 2.25 15.23 -6.70
N THR A 342 3.11 14.23 -6.90
CA THR A 342 4.01 14.14 -8.05
C THR A 342 3.69 12.87 -8.84
N VAL A 343 3.07 13.00 -10.01
CA VAL A 343 2.44 11.89 -10.73
C VAL A 343 3.05 11.69 -12.12
N ASP A 344 3.74 10.57 -12.36
CA ASP A 344 4.17 10.16 -13.71
C ASP A 344 3.01 9.51 -14.48
N THR A 345 2.79 9.98 -15.69
CA THR A 345 1.67 9.52 -16.53
C THR A 345 2.01 8.21 -17.21
N VAL A 346 1.25 7.17 -16.92
CA VAL A 346 1.53 5.82 -17.43
C VAL A 346 0.88 5.64 -18.79
N ARG A 347 1.71 5.48 -19.82
CA ARG A 347 1.30 5.18 -21.19
C ARG A 347 2.25 4.17 -21.79
N TYR A 348 1.70 3.19 -22.49
CA TYR A 348 2.48 2.16 -23.16
C TYR A 348 1.70 1.60 -24.34
N VAL A 349 2.38 0.87 -25.21
CA VAL A 349 1.77 0.26 -26.40
C VAL A 349 1.91 -1.24 -26.29
N ILE A 350 0.80 -1.96 -26.48
CA ILE A 350 0.78 -3.42 -26.66
C ILE A 350 0.19 -3.71 -28.03
N GLY A 351 1.00 -4.33 -28.89
CA GLY A 351 0.66 -4.53 -30.30
C GLY A 351 0.42 -3.17 -30.97
N LYS A 352 -0.82 -2.93 -31.42
CA LYS A 352 -1.23 -1.68 -32.08
C LYS A 352 -1.99 -0.72 -31.16
N ARG A 353 -2.31 -1.12 -29.92
CA ARG A 353 -3.17 -0.32 -29.03
C ARG A 353 -2.33 0.41 -27.98
N LYS A 354 -2.54 1.73 -27.89
CA LYS A 354 -2.09 2.55 -26.77
C LYS A 354 -2.93 2.21 -25.53
N ARG A 355 -2.26 1.91 -24.42
CA ARG A 355 -2.86 1.67 -23.11
C ARG A 355 -2.47 2.79 -22.14
N LEU A 356 -3.38 3.07 -21.23
CA LEU A 356 -3.34 4.21 -20.32
C LEU A 356 -3.46 3.70 -18.89
N GLY A 357 -2.64 4.20 -17.97
CA GLY A 357 -2.86 4.00 -16.54
C GLY A 357 -4.08 4.79 -16.09
N VAL A 358 -5.02 4.14 -15.40
CA VAL A 358 -6.34 4.72 -15.07
C VAL A 358 -6.20 6.03 -14.29
N ALA A 359 -5.58 5.99 -13.10
CA ALA A 359 -5.49 7.15 -12.22
C ALA A 359 -4.54 8.24 -12.72
N SER A 360 -3.36 7.86 -13.25
CA SER A 360 -2.38 8.85 -13.68
C SER A 360 -2.83 9.63 -14.91
N THR A 361 -3.43 8.98 -15.90
CA THR A 361 -4.01 9.69 -17.07
C THR A 361 -5.29 10.45 -16.72
N PHE A 362 -6.08 9.95 -15.77
CA PHE A 362 -7.24 10.69 -15.26
C PHE A 362 -6.83 12.05 -14.69
N LEU A 363 -5.81 12.07 -13.81
CA LEU A 363 -5.28 13.30 -13.20
C LEU A 363 -4.59 14.21 -14.24
N ALA A 364 -3.80 13.62 -15.13
CA ALA A 364 -3.03 14.35 -16.14
C ALA A 364 -3.88 15.00 -17.23
N GLU A 365 -5.05 14.43 -17.57
CA GLU A 365 -5.79 14.83 -18.78
C GLU A 365 -7.26 15.16 -18.52
N ARG A 366 -7.97 14.33 -17.74
CA ARG A 366 -9.44 14.27 -17.77
C ARG A 366 -10.13 15.10 -16.69
N ILE A 367 -9.53 15.19 -15.50
CA ILE A 367 -10.08 16.01 -14.42
C ILE A 367 -9.89 17.51 -14.71
N LYS A 368 -10.86 18.33 -14.29
CA LYS A 368 -10.85 19.78 -14.45
C LYS A 368 -10.80 20.48 -13.09
N PRO A 369 -10.14 21.65 -12.98
CA PRO A 369 -10.20 22.48 -11.77
C PRO A 369 -11.64 22.70 -11.30
N GLY A 370 -11.89 22.45 -10.01
CA GLY A 370 -13.22 22.52 -9.39
C GLY A 370 -13.96 21.19 -9.32
N ASP A 371 -13.52 20.15 -10.04
CA ASP A 371 -14.09 18.81 -9.93
C ASP A 371 -13.82 18.22 -8.53
N ARG A 372 -14.77 17.43 -8.04
CA ARG A 372 -14.68 16.72 -6.76
C ARG A 372 -14.35 15.26 -6.96
N LEU A 373 -13.44 14.73 -6.14
CA LEU A 373 -13.09 13.31 -6.13
C LEU A 373 -13.25 12.72 -4.74
N LYS A 374 -13.69 11.46 -4.70
CA LYS A 374 -13.55 10.63 -3.51
C LYS A 374 -12.07 10.39 -3.23
N VAL A 375 -11.65 10.71 -2.02
CA VAL A 375 -10.26 10.64 -1.57
C VAL A 375 -10.18 10.18 -0.12
N TYR A 376 -8.99 9.77 0.29
CA TYR A 376 -8.65 9.52 1.69
C TYR A 376 -7.15 9.69 1.93
N VAL A 377 -6.76 9.96 3.17
CA VAL A 377 -5.38 9.93 3.63
C VAL A 377 -5.10 8.54 4.18
N GLN A 378 -4.12 7.87 3.60
CA GLN A 378 -3.57 6.62 4.10
C GLN A 378 -2.36 6.94 4.96
N LYS A 379 -2.44 6.61 6.25
CA LYS A 379 -1.32 6.81 7.17
C LYS A 379 -0.12 5.99 6.76
N ALA A 380 1.06 6.61 6.83
CA ALA A 380 2.33 5.93 6.61
C ALA A 380 2.58 4.87 7.69
N HIS A 381 3.00 3.69 7.28
CA HIS A 381 3.41 2.62 8.19
C HIS A 381 4.93 2.66 8.36
N GLY A 382 5.40 3.44 9.33
CA GLY A 382 6.84 3.52 9.64
C GLY A 382 7.67 4.32 8.63
N PHE A 383 7.05 5.22 7.87
CA PHE A 383 7.72 6.17 6.99
C PHE A 383 7.41 7.62 7.40
N GLY A 384 8.33 8.27 8.11
CA GLY A 384 8.11 9.63 8.65
C GLY A 384 9.38 10.26 9.24
N LEU A 385 9.35 11.59 9.41
CA LEU A 385 10.47 12.33 9.98
C LEU A 385 10.82 11.86 11.40
N PRO A 386 12.09 11.99 11.84
CA PRO A 386 12.48 11.67 13.21
C PRO A 386 11.77 12.59 14.20
N ALA A 387 11.43 12.07 15.39
CA ALA A 387 10.80 12.87 16.44
C ALA A 387 11.71 14.02 16.93
N ASP A 388 13.02 13.81 16.96
CA ASP A 388 13.99 14.87 17.21
C ASP A 388 14.32 15.63 15.91
N PRO A 389 13.96 16.92 15.80
CA PRO A 389 14.17 17.71 14.59
C PRO A 389 15.65 18.00 14.31
N ALA A 390 16.57 17.78 15.25
CA ALA A 390 18.01 17.93 15.05
C ALA A 390 18.67 16.76 14.32
N VAL A 391 18.00 15.59 14.27
CA VAL A 391 18.56 14.39 13.65
C VAL A 391 18.79 14.60 12.14
N PRO A 392 19.98 14.35 11.59
CA PRO A 392 20.21 14.46 10.15
C PRO A 392 19.39 13.45 9.35
N ILE A 393 18.96 13.82 8.15
CA ILE A 393 18.24 12.89 7.24
C ILE A 393 18.91 12.78 5.87
N ILE A 394 18.95 11.56 5.35
CA ILE A 394 19.37 11.22 4.00
C ILE A 394 18.15 10.70 3.25
N MET A 395 17.79 11.37 2.17
CA MET A 395 16.60 11.13 1.37
C MET A 395 17.02 10.66 -0.02
N ILE A 396 16.56 9.50 -0.48
CA ILE A 396 16.95 8.88 -1.75
C ILE A 396 15.70 8.61 -2.57
N GLY A 397 15.42 9.47 -3.54
CA GLY A 397 14.16 9.49 -4.28
C GLY A 397 14.33 9.86 -5.74
N PRO A 398 14.75 8.92 -6.61
CA PRO A 398 14.77 9.17 -8.04
C PRO A 398 13.36 9.21 -8.63
N GLY A 399 13.17 10.01 -9.68
CA GLY A 399 11.87 10.14 -10.36
C GLY A 399 10.79 10.65 -9.41
N THR A 400 9.59 10.07 -9.51
CA THR A 400 8.46 10.40 -8.63
C THR A 400 8.71 10.08 -7.16
N GLY A 401 9.75 9.28 -6.84
CA GLY A 401 10.19 9.02 -5.47
C GLY A 401 10.66 10.27 -4.72
N ILE A 402 10.82 11.42 -5.39
CA ILE A 402 11.06 12.69 -4.69
C ILE A 402 9.85 13.16 -3.85
N ALA A 403 8.64 12.68 -4.16
CA ALA A 403 7.39 13.23 -3.61
C ALA A 403 7.43 13.42 -2.08
N PRO A 404 7.65 12.38 -1.26
CA PRO A 404 7.69 12.57 0.19
C PRO A 404 8.86 13.44 0.66
N PHE A 405 9.96 13.52 -0.09
CA PHE A 405 11.12 14.32 0.29
C PHE A 405 10.92 15.81 0.06
N ARG A 406 10.13 16.16 -0.96
CA ARG A 406 9.61 17.52 -1.10
C ARG A 406 8.74 17.89 0.11
N ALA A 407 7.85 16.97 0.53
CA ALA A 407 7.05 17.16 1.75
C ALA A 407 7.92 17.32 3.00
N PHE A 408 8.92 16.46 3.21
CA PHE A 408 9.84 16.50 4.35
C PHE A 408 10.60 17.82 4.42
N LEU A 409 11.12 18.30 3.29
CA LEU A 409 11.85 19.57 3.23
C LEU A 409 10.95 20.76 3.56
N HIS A 410 9.73 20.80 3.01
CA HIS A 410 8.76 21.83 3.38
C HIS A 410 8.37 21.78 4.86
N ASP A 411 8.20 20.58 5.42
CA ASP A 411 7.86 20.41 6.83
C ASP A 411 8.98 20.89 7.76
N ARG A 412 10.22 20.49 7.47
CA ARG A 412 11.40 20.95 8.20
C ARG A 412 11.62 22.44 8.07
N GLN A 413 11.28 23.03 6.93
CA GLN A 413 11.30 24.47 6.76
C GLN A 413 10.24 25.15 7.62
N ALA A 414 9.00 24.68 7.59
CA ALA A 414 7.88 25.25 8.34
C ALA A 414 8.05 25.12 9.86
N THR A 415 8.74 24.07 10.31
CA THR A 415 9.02 23.79 11.73
C THR A 415 10.40 24.27 12.19
N GLU A 416 11.15 24.95 11.31
CA GLU A 416 12.50 25.47 11.59
C GLU A 416 13.46 24.39 12.14
N ALA A 417 13.34 23.15 11.64
CA ALA A 417 14.12 22.03 12.12
C ALA A 417 15.63 22.23 11.83
N PRO A 418 16.52 22.16 12.84
CA PRO A 418 17.95 22.48 12.66
C PRO A 418 18.75 21.33 12.06
N GLY A 419 18.17 20.13 11.96
CA GLY A 419 18.83 18.95 11.43
C GLY A 419 19.21 19.09 9.95
N ARG A 420 20.40 18.59 9.59
CA ARG A 420 20.89 18.64 8.21
C ARG A 420 20.05 17.75 7.28
N ASN A 421 19.90 18.18 6.03
CA ASN A 421 19.11 17.48 5.01
C ASN A 421 19.97 17.16 3.79
N TRP A 422 19.98 15.90 3.36
CA TRP A 422 20.65 15.48 2.13
C TRP A 422 19.67 14.77 1.20
N LEU A 423 19.45 15.33 0.00
CA LEU A 423 18.68 14.68 -1.05
C LEU A 423 19.58 14.06 -2.12
N PHE A 424 19.36 12.78 -2.42
CA PHE A 424 19.79 12.10 -3.64
C PHE A 424 18.61 12.03 -4.59
N PHE A 425 18.71 12.77 -5.69
CA PHE A 425 17.74 12.76 -6.77
C PHE A 425 18.38 12.19 -8.03
N GLY A 426 17.58 11.47 -8.82
CA GLY A 426 18.01 11.05 -10.13
C GLY A 426 16.86 10.92 -11.11
N HIS A 427 17.17 11.15 -12.38
CA HIS A 427 16.24 10.96 -13.49
C HIS A 427 17.01 10.61 -14.77
N GLN A 428 16.30 10.55 -15.89
CA GLN A 428 16.89 10.25 -17.19
C GLN A 428 17.81 11.38 -17.66
N ARG A 429 17.33 12.63 -17.74
CA ARG A 429 18.11 13.75 -18.27
C ARG A 429 18.03 15.01 -17.41
N SER A 430 19.15 15.70 -17.24
CA SER A 430 19.20 16.92 -16.41
C SER A 430 18.46 18.11 -17.03
N ASP A 431 18.48 18.22 -18.35
CA ASP A 431 17.92 19.34 -19.10
C ASP A 431 16.39 19.40 -19.03
N CYS A 432 15.72 18.25 -19.06
CA CYS A 432 14.27 18.15 -19.18
C CYS A 432 13.57 17.42 -18.02
N ASP A 433 14.29 16.69 -17.17
CA ASP A 433 13.66 15.92 -16.09
C ASP A 433 14.04 16.35 -14.68
N PHE A 434 14.89 17.37 -14.54
CA PHE A 434 15.16 17.94 -13.22
C PHE A 434 14.00 18.82 -12.74
N PHE A 435 12.87 18.19 -12.46
CA PHE A 435 11.72 18.89 -11.93
C PHE A 435 11.95 19.34 -10.48
N TYR A 436 11.29 20.43 -10.09
CA TYR A 436 11.54 21.18 -8.84
C TYR A 436 12.97 21.74 -8.68
N ALA A 437 13.75 21.85 -9.77
CA ALA A 437 15.14 22.32 -9.71
C ALA A 437 15.29 23.68 -9.00
N ASP A 438 14.47 24.66 -9.36
CA ASP A 438 14.56 26.02 -8.78
C ASP A 438 14.27 26.00 -7.27
N GLU A 439 13.25 25.24 -6.87
CA GLU A 439 12.89 25.03 -5.46
C GLU A 439 14.05 24.39 -4.68
N LEU A 440 14.61 23.28 -5.17
CA LEU A 440 15.69 22.56 -4.52
C LEU A 440 17.00 23.38 -4.46
N ASN A 441 17.30 24.15 -5.51
CA ASN A 441 18.46 25.04 -5.52
C ASN A 441 18.30 26.22 -4.57
N ALA A 442 17.09 26.76 -4.43
CA ALA A 442 16.78 27.79 -3.44
C ALA A 442 16.93 27.24 -2.01
N MET A 443 16.38 26.06 -1.73
CA MET A 443 16.55 25.38 -0.44
C MET A 443 18.02 25.11 -0.12
N LYS A 444 18.82 24.72 -1.12
CA LYS A 444 20.27 24.55 -0.95
C LYS A 444 20.98 25.86 -0.62
N SER A 445 20.62 26.93 -1.33
CA SER A 445 21.22 28.26 -1.12
C SER A 445 20.87 28.85 0.25
N SER A 446 19.66 28.57 0.76
CA SER A 446 19.21 28.98 2.09
C SER A 446 19.84 28.18 3.24
N GLY A 447 20.51 27.06 2.96
CA GLY A 447 21.08 26.15 3.95
C GLY A 447 20.12 25.06 4.45
N LEU A 448 18.82 25.14 4.15
CA LEU A 448 17.84 24.09 4.47
C LEU A 448 18.27 22.74 3.87
N LEU A 449 18.55 22.71 2.57
CA LEU A 449 19.05 21.51 1.90
C LEU A 449 20.58 21.50 1.93
N THR A 450 21.14 20.92 2.99
CA THR A 450 22.59 20.88 3.24
C THR A 450 23.36 20.29 2.07
N ARG A 451 22.85 19.22 1.44
CA ARG A 451 23.44 18.64 0.23
C ARG A 451 22.38 18.16 -0.76
N LEU A 452 22.69 18.34 -2.04
CA LEU A 452 21.92 17.82 -3.16
C LEU A 452 22.86 17.03 -4.08
N SER A 453 22.57 15.74 -4.24
CA SER A 453 23.33 14.79 -5.04
C SER A 453 22.48 14.35 -6.22
N LEU A 454 22.98 14.55 -7.44
CA LEU A 454 22.22 14.33 -8.68
C LEU A 454 22.78 13.16 -9.49
N ALA A 455 21.91 12.35 -10.09
CA ALA A 455 22.27 11.25 -10.97
C ALA A 455 21.43 11.24 -12.26
N TRP A 456 22.08 11.20 -13.41
CA TRP A 456 21.43 11.31 -14.72
C TRP A 456 21.74 10.08 -15.56
N SER A 457 20.72 9.27 -15.83
CA SER A 457 20.94 7.97 -16.46
C SER A 457 21.16 8.04 -17.98
N ARG A 458 20.94 9.20 -18.62
CA ARG A 458 20.98 9.39 -20.08
C ARG A 458 21.67 10.68 -20.54
N ASP A 459 22.33 11.42 -19.65
CA ASP A 459 23.11 12.62 -20.02
C ASP A 459 24.41 12.24 -20.74
N THR A 460 24.97 11.08 -20.41
CA THR A 460 26.21 10.56 -21.01
C THR A 460 25.95 9.20 -21.66
N GLY A 461 26.98 8.62 -22.29
CA GLY A 461 26.90 7.27 -22.85
C GLY A 461 26.81 6.15 -21.81
N GLU A 462 27.09 6.46 -20.53
CA GLU A 462 27.05 5.49 -19.43
C GLU A 462 25.86 5.75 -18.51
N LYS A 463 25.19 4.68 -18.08
CA LYS A 463 24.07 4.79 -17.14
C LYS A 463 24.60 5.11 -15.75
N PHE A 464 24.18 6.25 -15.20
CA PHE A 464 24.57 6.69 -13.86
C PHE A 464 23.33 6.93 -12.99
N TYR A 465 23.22 6.19 -11.90
CA TYR A 465 22.06 6.19 -11.00
C TYR A 465 22.41 6.67 -9.58
N VAL A 466 21.39 6.79 -8.72
CA VAL A 466 21.55 7.30 -7.36
C VAL A 466 22.50 6.45 -6.51
N GLN A 467 22.45 5.13 -6.65
CA GLN A 467 23.38 4.22 -5.96
C GLN A 467 24.85 4.43 -6.37
N ASP A 468 25.10 4.83 -7.62
CA ASP A 468 26.44 5.12 -8.12
C ASP A 468 26.93 6.45 -7.53
N ARG A 469 26.05 7.44 -7.51
CA ARG A 469 26.32 8.71 -6.82
C ARG A 469 26.59 8.51 -5.33
N MET A 470 25.84 7.63 -4.66
CA MET A 470 26.04 7.30 -3.25
C MET A 470 27.42 6.71 -3.01
N ARG A 471 27.86 5.73 -3.81
CA ARG A 471 29.21 5.15 -3.71
C ARG A 471 30.29 6.21 -3.92
N GLN A 472 30.11 7.10 -4.90
CA GLN A 472 31.05 8.19 -5.18
C GLN A 472 31.26 9.13 -3.98
N VAL A 473 30.22 9.38 -3.19
CA VAL A 473 30.27 10.24 -1.98
C VAL A 473 30.17 9.41 -0.69
N GLY A 474 30.58 8.15 -0.75
CA GLY A 474 30.36 7.16 0.29
C GLY A 474 30.96 7.52 1.63
N ARG A 475 32.10 8.20 1.65
CA ARG A 475 32.75 8.68 2.88
C ARG A 475 31.83 9.62 3.68
N GLU A 476 31.16 10.57 3.03
CA GLU A 476 30.25 11.47 3.71
C GLU A 476 28.92 10.80 4.06
N VAL A 477 28.42 9.89 3.21
CA VAL A 477 27.25 9.06 3.56
C VAL A 477 27.54 8.31 4.87
N TRP A 478 28.69 7.64 4.97
CA TRP A 478 29.12 6.96 6.18
C TRP A 478 29.23 7.91 7.39
N SER A 479 29.82 9.09 7.24
CA SER A 479 29.89 10.09 8.33
C SER A 479 28.50 10.40 8.88
N TRP A 480 27.52 10.65 8.01
CA TRP A 480 26.15 10.94 8.43
C TRP A 480 25.49 9.73 9.11
N LEU A 481 25.70 8.52 8.60
CA LEU A 481 25.20 7.30 9.24
C LEU A 481 25.79 7.10 10.65
N ALA A 482 27.08 7.36 10.82
CA ALA A 482 27.78 7.28 12.09
C ALA A 482 27.29 8.35 13.09
N GLU A 483 26.91 9.53 12.59
CA GLU A 483 26.32 10.64 13.36
C GLU A 483 24.84 10.42 13.74
N GLY A 484 24.26 9.27 13.41
CA GLY A 484 22.88 8.96 13.80
C GLY A 484 21.82 9.30 12.74
N ALA A 485 22.22 9.64 11.50
CA ALA A 485 21.26 10.01 10.46
C ALA A 485 20.21 8.93 10.20
N HIS A 486 19.00 9.37 9.84
CA HIS A 486 17.94 8.52 9.30
C HIS A 486 18.03 8.51 7.77
N VAL A 487 17.81 7.34 7.17
CA VAL A 487 17.83 7.09 5.74
C VAL A 487 16.44 6.76 5.25
N TYR A 488 16.03 7.39 4.17
CA TYR A 488 14.73 7.19 3.55
C TYR A 488 14.91 6.87 2.07
N VAL A 489 14.20 5.85 1.59
CA VAL A 489 14.18 5.47 0.17
C VAL A 489 12.75 5.46 -0.34
N CYS A 490 12.50 6.14 -1.46
CA CYS A 490 11.19 6.15 -2.10
C CYS A 490 11.31 5.97 -3.62
N GLY A 491 10.41 5.20 -4.22
CA GLY A 491 10.37 4.92 -5.67
C GLY A 491 10.21 3.43 -6.01
N ASP A 492 10.92 2.97 -7.05
CA ASP A 492 10.78 1.60 -7.59
C ASP A 492 11.24 0.51 -6.60
N ALA A 493 10.30 -0.36 -6.21
CA ALA A 493 10.57 -1.46 -5.27
C ALA A 493 11.43 -2.58 -5.89
N LYS A 494 11.34 -2.80 -7.22
CA LYS A 494 11.86 -4.00 -7.87
C LYS A 494 13.37 -3.97 -8.09
N ARG A 495 13.92 -2.81 -8.42
CA ARG A 495 15.34 -2.66 -8.79
C ARG A 495 16.00 -1.59 -7.92
N MET A 496 15.42 -0.40 -7.86
CA MET A 496 16.06 0.76 -7.24
C MET A 496 16.30 0.54 -5.75
N ALA A 497 15.29 0.10 -5.00
CA ALA A 497 15.42 -0.15 -3.55
C ALA A 497 16.56 -1.14 -3.22
N LYS A 498 16.66 -2.24 -3.99
CA LYS A 498 17.71 -3.26 -3.85
C LYS A 498 19.11 -2.72 -4.14
N ASP A 499 19.25 -1.95 -5.20
CA ASP A 499 20.54 -1.39 -5.62
C ASP A 499 21.04 -0.31 -4.64
N VAL A 500 20.13 0.46 -4.06
CA VAL A 500 20.42 1.43 -2.99
C VAL A 500 20.84 0.73 -1.70
N GLU A 501 20.12 -0.31 -1.29
CA GLU A 501 20.49 -1.09 -0.10
C GLU A 501 21.88 -1.72 -0.26
N ARG A 502 22.17 -2.30 -1.42
CA ARG A 502 23.52 -2.81 -1.73
C ARG A 502 24.57 -1.70 -1.63
N ALA A 503 24.29 -0.50 -2.13
CA ALA A 503 25.22 0.63 -2.01
C ALA A 503 25.46 1.04 -0.55
N LEU A 504 24.45 0.99 0.32
CA LEU A 504 24.63 1.24 1.75
C LEU A 504 25.53 0.19 2.41
N VAL A 505 25.37 -1.09 2.05
CA VAL A 505 26.25 -2.17 2.50
C VAL A 505 27.68 -1.94 2.02
N ASP A 506 27.87 -1.65 0.74
CA ASP A 506 29.18 -1.37 0.15
C ASP A 506 29.88 -0.21 0.88
N ILE A 507 29.16 0.91 1.10
CA ILE A 507 29.66 2.10 1.79
C ILE A 507 30.02 1.79 3.26
N THR A 508 29.16 1.01 3.93
CA THR A 508 29.39 0.60 5.33
C THR A 508 30.63 -0.30 5.45
N SER A 509 30.82 -1.21 4.50
CA SER A 509 31.99 -2.08 4.48
C SER A 509 33.27 -1.28 4.23
N GLU A 510 33.27 -0.42 3.21
CA GLU A 510 34.45 0.35 2.80
C GLU A 510 34.84 1.42 3.82
N PHE A 511 33.90 2.28 4.23
CA PHE A 511 34.21 3.45 5.06
C PHE A 511 33.99 3.22 6.55
N GLY A 512 33.17 2.23 6.92
CA GLY A 512 33.00 1.78 8.29
C GLY A 512 34.04 0.75 8.74
N VAL A 513 34.91 0.29 7.83
CA VAL A 513 35.93 -0.74 8.08
C VAL A 513 35.28 -1.99 8.67
N ARG A 514 34.19 -2.44 8.04
CA ARG A 514 33.42 -3.60 8.44
C ARG A 514 33.57 -4.72 7.41
N SER A 515 33.60 -5.95 7.87
CA SER A 515 33.44 -7.10 6.99
C SER A 515 32.07 -7.05 6.28
N PRO A 516 31.90 -7.75 5.14
CA PRO A 516 30.62 -7.79 4.43
C PRO A 516 29.44 -8.18 5.33
N ASP A 517 29.61 -9.19 6.19
CA ASP A 517 28.54 -9.67 7.08
C ASP A 517 28.19 -8.62 8.15
N GLU A 518 29.19 -7.94 8.72
CA GLU A 518 28.97 -6.85 9.68
C GLU A 518 28.30 -5.63 9.04
N ALA A 519 28.55 -5.38 7.75
CA ALA A 519 27.92 -4.30 6.99
C ALA A 519 26.45 -4.61 6.70
N VAL A 520 26.14 -5.86 6.31
CA VAL A 520 24.75 -6.33 6.18
C VAL A 520 24.01 -6.24 7.51
N ALA A 521 24.62 -6.73 8.60
CA ALA A 521 24.04 -6.65 9.93
C ALA A 521 23.81 -5.21 10.40
N PHE A 522 24.71 -4.27 10.05
CA PHE A 522 24.53 -2.85 10.35
C PHE A 522 23.32 -2.24 9.65
N VAL A 523 23.15 -2.51 8.35
CA VAL A 523 21.99 -2.00 7.59
C VAL A 523 20.69 -2.62 8.12
N ALA A 524 20.70 -3.90 8.48
CA ALA A 524 19.56 -4.55 9.13
C ALA A 524 19.22 -3.92 10.50
N ASP A 525 20.24 -3.57 11.31
CA ASP A 525 20.06 -2.86 12.58
C ASP A 525 19.48 -1.46 12.38
N LEU A 526 19.85 -0.74 11.31
CA LEU A 526 19.21 0.55 10.96
C LEU A 526 17.71 0.37 10.70
N LYS A 527 17.29 -0.66 9.96
CA LYS A 527 15.87 -0.97 9.74
C LYS A 527 15.17 -1.26 11.06
N LYS A 528 15.74 -2.14 11.88
CA LYS A 528 15.19 -2.52 13.19
C LYS A 528 15.01 -1.32 14.13
N LYS A 529 15.90 -0.34 14.06
CA LYS A 529 15.84 0.90 14.85
C LYS A 529 14.99 2.01 14.22
N GLY A 530 14.33 1.75 13.08
CA GLY A 530 13.55 2.77 12.36
C GLY A 530 14.41 3.90 11.77
N ARG A 531 15.72 3.68 11.62
CA ARG A 531 16.68 4.62 11.02
C ARG A 531 16.89 4.39 9.52
N TYR A 532 16.37 3.30 8.97
CA TYR A 532 16.29 3.07 7.53
C TYR A 532 14.86 2.69 7.17
N GLN A 533 14.16 3.59 6.49
CA GLN A 533 12.74 3.49 6.16
C GLN A 533 12.54 3.52 4.64
N GLN A 534 11.54 2.79 4.14
CA GLN A 534 11.26 2.67 2.72
C GLN A 534 9.78 2.90 2.44
N ASP A 535 9.48 3.69 1.40
CA ASP A 535 8.15 3.82 0.80
C ASP A 535 8.28 3.54 -0.70
N VAL A 536 8.23 2.27 -1.08
CA VAL A 536 8.54 1.84 -2.45
C VAL A 536 7.44 0.94 -3.01
N TYR A 537 7.24 1.04 -4.32
CA TYR A 537 6.06 0.52 -5.01
C TYR A 537 6.37 -0.09 -6.38
#